data_AF-A0A817YA47-F1
#
_entry.id   AF-A0A817YA47-F1
#
_cell.length_a   1.000
_cell.length_b   1.000
_cell.length_c   1.000
_cell.angle_alpha   90.00
_cell.angle_beta   90.00
_cell.angle_gamma   90.00
#
_symmetry.space_group_name_H-M   'P 1'
#
loop_
_entity.id
_entity.type
_entity.pdbx_description
1 polymer ?
#
loop_
_entity_poly.entity_id
_entity_poly.type
_entity_poly.pdbx_seq_one_letter_code
_entity_poly.pdbx_strand_id
1 'polypeptide(L)'
;MTALRVFPFIGAFISITAVALAVVGVSTTYWFSSSLGAHMGLWQNCVGSICTKSDGGRPAFFVLTAVIAMSLAALLAIFSGLARDKSDSGNNMARLCGILSVILLFSSGILIAASLYAYTSAKNTTGYSFTFMAIAQFLSFLAAILVAHWMGHSFTVASSMK
;
A
#
# COMPACT_ATOMS: atom_id res chain seq x y z
N MET A 1 24.15 2.59 -20.77
CA MET A 1 23.65 3.44 -19.66
C MET A 1 22.12 3.54 -19.65
N THR A 2 21.39 2.43 -19.86
CA THR A 2 19.92 2.40 -19.98
C THR A 2 19.22 1.72 -18.80
N ALA A 3 19.92 0.93 -18.01
CA ALA A 3 19.36 0.20 -16.88
C ALA A 3 18.99 1.08 -15.67
N LEU A 4 19.59 2.27 -15.50
CA LEU A 4 19.36 3.11 -14.32
C LEU A 4 18.03 3.89 -14.33
N ARG A 5 17.42 4.11 -15.51
CA ARG A 5 16.19 4.92 -15.63
C ARG A 5 14.88 4.13 -15.47
N VAL A 6 14.92 2.80 -15.51
CA VAL A 6 13.71 1.96 -15.45
C VAL A 6 13.23 1.74 -14.01
N PHE A 7 14.15 1.70 -13.04
CA PHE A 7 13.83 1.40 -11.64
C PHE A 7 12.88 2.38 -10.91
N PRO A 8 12.91 3.72 -11.09
CA PRO A 8 11.97 4.61 -10.39
C PRO A 8 10.52 4.40 -10.85
N PHE A 9 10.31 4.01 -12.11
CA PHE A 9 8.98 3.73 -12.65
C PHE A 9 8.40 2.42 -12.10
N ILE A 10 9.23 1.41 -11.85
CA ILE A 10 8.77 0.13 -11.27
C ILE A 10 8.22 0.34 -9.85
N GLY A 11 8.97 1.07 -9.01
CA GLY A 11 8.53 1.38 -7.65
C GLY A 11 7.23 2.19 -7.64
N ALA A 12 7.16 3.26 -8.45
CA ALA A 12 5.96 4.07 -8.59
C ALA A 12 4.75 3.27 -9.12
N PHE A 13 4.96 2.41 -10.13
CA PHE A 13 3.90 1.57 -10.70
C PHE A 13 3.32 0.61 -9.67
N ILE A 14 4.18 -0.01 -8.85
CA ILE A 14 3.73 -0.94 -7.80
C ILE A 14 3.04 -0.17 -6.67
N SER A 15 3.50 1.02 -6.32
CA SER A 15 2.79 1.90 -5.37
C SER A 15 1.40 2.30 -5.87
N ILE A 16 1.26 2.69 -7.14
CA ILE A 16 -0.04 3.01 -7.76
C ILE A 16 -0.94 1.77 -7.75
N THR A 17 -0.39 0.61 -8.10
CA THR A 17 -1.12 -0.67 -8.10
C THR A 17 -1.60 -1.02 -6.68
N ALA A 18 -0.75 -0.83 -5.67
CA ALA A 18 -1.11 -1.02 -4.25
C ALA A 18 -2.25 -0.07 -3.83
N VAL A 19 -2.20 1.21 -4.23
CA VAL A 19 -3.27 2.18 -3.97
C VAL A 19 -4.57 1.74 -4.66
N ALA A 20 -4.52 1.36 -5.94
CA ALA A 20 -5.69 0.92 -6.68
C ALA A 20 -6.34 -0.32 -6.02
N LEU A 21 -5.53 -1.33 -5.66
CA LEU A 21 -6.03 -2.50 -4.94
C LEU A 21 -6.56 -2.16 -3.56
N ALA A 22 -5.98 -1.20 -2.85
CA ALA A 22 -6.46 -0.79 -1.55
C ALA A 22 -7.80 -0.04 -1.64
N VAL A 23 -7.98 0.81 -2.66
CA VAL A 23 -9.26 1.49 -2.93
C VAL A 23 -10.34 0.46 -3.31
N VAL A 24 -10.03 -0.43 -4.26
CA VAL A 24 -10.93 -1.54 -4.63
C VAL A 24 -11.23 -2.39 -3.41
N GLY A 25 -10.19 -2.71 -2.63
CA GLY A 25 -10.27 -3.42 -1.35
C GLY A 25 -11.24 -2.76 -0.38
N VAL A 26 -11.14 -1.46 -0.14
CA VAL A 26 -12.04 -0.72 0.77
C VAL A 26 -13.49 -0.71 0.25
N SER A 27 -13.66 -0.60 -1.06
CA SER A 27 -14.99 -0.55 -1.67
C SER A 27 -15.68 -1.91 -1.76
N THR A 28 -14.91 -3.01 -1.72
CA THR A 28 -15.44 -4.34 -1.95
C THR A 28 -16.01 -4.99 -0.70
N THR A 29 -17.00 -5.87 -0.89
CA THR A 29 -17.61 -6.71 0.16
C THR A 29 -16.89 -8.04 0.34
N TYR A 30 -15.78 -8.25 -0.36
CA TYR A 30 -15.02 -9.50 -0.35
C TYR A 30 -13.75 -9.41 0.52
N TRP A 31 -13.82 -8.85 1.73
CA TRP A 31 -12.68 -8.96 2.67
C TRP A 31 -12.59 -10.38 3.20
N PHE A 32 -13.75 -10.91 3.56
CA PHE A 32 -13.93 -12.26 4.08
C PHE A 32 -15.02 -12.96 3.27
N SER A 33 -14.74 -14.18 2.86
CA SER A 33 -15.68 -15.03 2.13
C SER A 33 -15.87 -16.35 2.86
N SER A 34 -17.11 -16.78 3.08
CA SER A 34 -17.45 -18.11 3.58
C SER A 34 -17.89 -19.04 2.44
N SER A 35 -17.67 -20.34 2.61
CA SER A 35 -18.19 -21.38 1.71
C SER A 35 -19.72 -21.43 1.62
N LEU A 36 -20.43 -20.80 2.57
CA LEU A 36 -21.89 -20.68 2.59
C LEU A 36 -22.42 -19.47 1.78
N GLY A 37 -21.57 -18.79 0.99
CA GLY A 37 -21.98 -17.64 0.17
C GLY A 37 -22.17 -16.35 0.97
N ALA A 38 -21.53 -16.23 2.14
CA ALA A 38 -21.47 -15.00 2.90
C ALA A 38 -20.19 -14.22 2.58
N HIS A 39 -20.33 -12.93 2.31
CA HIS A 39 -19.25 -12.00 1.98
C HIS A 39 -19.31 -10.79 2.93
N MET A 40 -18.20 -10.52 3.62
CA MET A 40 -18.10 -9.40 4.54
C MET A 40 -17.06 -8.42 4.01
N GLY A 41 -17.44 -7.13 3.99
CA GLY A 41 -16.54 -6.03 3.71
C GLY A 41 -16.54 -5.00 4.83
N LEU A 42 -15.95 -3.86 4.53
CA LEU A 42 -15.86 -2.76 5.49
C LEU A 42 -17.23 -2.12 5.73
N TRP A 43 -17.89 -1.75 4.63
CA TRP A 43 -19.12 -0.95 4.63
C TRP A 43 -20.40 -1.77 4.57
N GLN A 44 -20.32 -3.03 4.16
CA GLN A 44 -21.47 -3.88 3.92
C GLN A 44 -21.11 -5.35 4.17
N ASN A 45 -22.07 -6.09 4.71
CA ASN A 45 -22.01 -7.54 4.86
C ASN A 45 -23.19 -8.16 4.12
N CYS A 46 -22.91 -9.12 3.26
CA CYS A 46 -23.90 -9.83 2.47
C CYS A 46 -23.90 -11.32 2.85
N VAL A 47 -25.09 -11.88 3.06
CA VAL A 47 -25.31 -13.32 3.27
C VAL A 47 -26.29 -13.79 2.21
N GLY A 48 -25.81 -14.55 1.23
CA GLY A 48 -26.59 -14.86 0.04
C GLY A 48 -26.96 -13.57 -0.73
N SER A 49 -28.26 -13.34 -0.94
CA SER A 49 -28.77 -12.15 -1.64
C SER A 49 -29.07 -10.95 -0.74
N ILE A 50 -28.92 -11.08 0.58
CA ILE A 50 -29.29 -10.03 1.54
C ILE A 50 -28.04 -9.30 1.99
N CYS A 51 -27.98 -8.00 1.75
CA CYS A 51 -26.90 -7.13 2.19
C CYS A 51 -27.36 -6.18 3.30
N THR A 52 -26.53 -6.06 4.33
CA THR A 52 -26.74 -5.16 5.47
C THR A 52 -25.61 -4.17 5.56
N LYS A 53 -25.93 -2.92 5.90
CA LYS A 53 -24.93 -1.87 6.10
C LYS A 53 -24.09 -2.17 7.34
N SER A 54 -22.80 -1.91 7.26
CA SER A 54 -21.83 -1.96 8.33
C SER A 54 -21.11 -0.62 8.38
N ASP A 55 -21.01 0.00 9.55
CA ASP A 55 -20.28 1.27 9.67
C ASP A 55 -18.75 1.06 9.76
N GLY A 56 -18.29 -0.19 9.69
CA GLY A 56 -16.87 -0.57 9.67
C GLY A 56 -16.09 -0.29 10.95
N GLY A 57 -16.64 0.54 11.86
CA GLY A 57 -16.11 0.82 13.20
C GLY A 57 -14.66 1.29 13.19
N ARG A 58 -13.90 0.88 14.22
CA ARG A 58 -12.46 1.13 14.32
C ARG A 58 -11.65 0.64 13.11
N PRO A 59 -11.90 -0.55 12.51
CA PRO A 59 -11.16 -0.98 11.33
C PRO A 59 -11.27 -0.01 10.14
N ALA A 60 -12.41 0.65 9.96
CA ALA A 60 -12.59 1.61 8.87
C ALA A 60 -11.63 2.80 8.97
N PHE A 61 -11.40 3.31 10.18
CA PHE A 61 -10.45 4.41 10.39
C PHE A 61 -9.03 4.01 10.01
N PHE A 62 -8.58 2.81 10.43
CA PHE A 62 -7.23 2.31 10.11
C PHE A 62 -7.03 2.13 8.62
N VAL A 63 -8.00 1.54 7.91
CA VAL A 63 -7.85 1.30 6.47
C VAL A 63 -7.92 2.60 5.67
N LEU A 64 -8.85 3.51 5.98
CA LEU A 64 -8.91 4.80 5.30
C LEU A 64 -7.60 5.58 5.49
N THR A 65 -7.06 5.60 6.72
CA THR A 65 -5.76 6.22 6.99
C THR A 65 -4.64 5.56 6.20
N ALA A 66 -4.64 4.22 6.09
CA ALA A 66 -3.66 3.49 5.29
C ALA A 66 -3.75 3.82 3.80
N VAL A 67 -4.96 3.90 3.22
CA VAL A 67 -5.15 4.26 1.81
C VAL A 67 -4.68 5.68 1.51
N ILE A 68 -4.98 6.63 2.40
CA ILE A 68 -4.49 8.01 2.28
C ILE A 68 -2.96 8.04 2.35
N ALA A 69 -2.36 7.34 3.31
CA ALA A 69 -0.91 7.26 3.45
C ALA A 69 -0.24 6.63 2.20
N MET A 70 -0.80 5.55 1.65
CA MET A 70 -0.31 4.95 0.39
C MET A 70 -0.42 5.91 -0.78
N SER A 71 -1.53 6.65 -0.89
CA SER A 71 -1.74 7.61 -1.97
C SER A 71 -0.68 8.73 -1.92
N LEU A 72 -0.43 9.27 -0.72
CA LEU A 72 0.62 10.26 -0.51
C LEU A 72 2.00 9.68 -0.79
N ALA A 73 2.26 8.45 -0.38
CA ALA A 73 3.54 7.78 -0.63
C ALA A 73 3.80 7.54 -2.12
N ALA A 74 2.77 7.14 -2.88
CA ALA A 74 2.85 6.96 -4.32
C ALA A 74 3.18 8.29 -5.03
N LEU A 75 2.52 9.39 -4.64
CA LEU A 75 2.83 10.72 -5.15
C LEU A 75 4.29 11.12 -4.85
N LEU A 76 4.73 10.96 -3.60
CA LEU A 76 6.10 11.26 -3.18
C LEU A 76 7.13 10.40 -3.93
N ALA A 77 6.83 9.12 -4.20
CA ALA A 77 7.68 8.25 -5.00
C ALA A 77 7.83 8.79 -6.43
N ILE A 78 6.72 9.17 -7.07
CA ILE A 78 6.73 9.76 -8.43
C ILE A 78 7.53 11.06 -8.44
N PHE A 79 7.28 11.97 -7.50
CA PHE A 79 8.01 13.23 -7.39
C PHE A 79 9.52 13.01 -7.17
N SER A 80 9.90 12.03 -6.33
CA SER A 80 11.31 11.69 -6.10
C SER A 80 12.01 11.15 -7.36
N GLY A 81 11.29 10.42 -8.21
CA GLY A 81 11.77 9.95 -9.51
C GLY A 81 11.95 11.09 -10.51
N LEU A 82 10.90 11.90 -10.70
CA LEU A 82 10.91 13.03 -11.64
C LEU A 82 11.92 14.12 -11.27
N ALA A 83 12.07 14.42 -9.97
CA ALA A 83 13.01 15.44 -9.49
C ALA A 83 14.47 15.01 -9.64
N ARG A 84 14.76 13.70 -9.68
CA ARG A 84 16.11 13.18 -9.92
C ARG A 84 16.53 13.24 -11.38
N ASP A 85 15.61 13.01 -12.33
CA ASP A 85 15.90 13.11 -13.77
C ASP A 85 16.31 14.53 -14.21
N LYS A 86 15.96 15.54 -13.41
CA LYS A 86 16.19 16.96 -13.73
C LYS A 86 17.34 17.61 -12.96
N SER A 87 17.92 16.93 -11.97
CA SER A 87 18.82 17.57 -11.00
C SER A 87 20.11 16.78 -10.84
N ASP A 88 21.20 17.31 -11.42
CA ASP A 88 22.55 16.87 -11.07
C ASP A 88 22.78 17.09 -9.56
N SER A 89 23.14 15.99 -8.89
CA SER A 89 23.82 15.91 -7.60
C SER A 89 23.54 17.03 -6.57
N GLY A 90 22.49 16.88 -5.75
CA GLY A 90 22.40 17.66 -4.50
C GLY A 90 21.03 17.92 -3.90
N ASN A 91 19.93 17.47 -4.52
CA ASN A 91 18.60 17.83 -4.04
C ASN A 91 18.18 16.98 -2.82
N ASN A 92 18.45 17.50 -1.62
CA ASN A 92 17.99 16.95 -0.34
C ASN A 92 16.47 16.71 -0.33
N MET A 93 15.70 17.49 -1.10
CA MET A 93 14.25 17.36 -1.22
C MET A 93 13.83 16.04 -1.88
N ALA A 94 14.45 15.63 -3.00
CA ALA A 94 14.11 14.37 -3.67
C ALA A 94 14.45 13.15 -2.78
N ARG A 95 15.55 13.26 -2.01
CA ARG A 95 15.96 12.24 -1.04
C ARG A 95 14.98 12.14 0.13
N LEU A 96 14.52 13.28 0.65
CA LEU A 96 13.52 13.34 1.72
C LEU A 96 12.19 12.75 1.27
N CYS A 97 11.71 13.11 0.07
CA CYS A 97 10.48 12.55 -0.52
C CYS A 97 10.55 11.03 -0.66
N GLY A 98 11.70 10.49 -1.11
CA GLY A 98 11.91 9.06 -1.19
C GLY A 98 11.80 8.39 0.19
N ILE A 99 12.54 8.88 1.19
CA ILE A 99 12.53 8.29 2.54
C ILE A 99 11.12 8.35 3.16
N LEU A 100 10.44 9.50 3.04
CA LEU A 100 9.06 9.65 3.50
C LEU A 100 8.12 8.66 2.80
N SER A 101 8.28 8.45 1.49
CA SER A 101 7.50 7.47 0.74
C SER A 101 7.68 6.05 1.30
N VAL A 102 8.91 5.62 1.62
CA VAL A 102 9.16 4.30 2.24
C VAL A 102 8.49 4.19 3.60
N ILE A 103 8.62 5.20 4.46
CA ILE A 103 8.01 5.20 5.80
C ILE A 103 6.49 5.14 5.70
N LEU A 104 5.89 5.89 4.77
CA LEU A 104 4.44 5.90 4.56
C LEU A 104 3.93 4.57 3.99
N LEU A 105 4.64 3.97 3.02
CA LEU A 105 4.28 2.64 2.49
C LEU A 105 4.38 1.58 3.59
N PHE A 106 5.44 1.60 4.40
CA PHE A 106 5.62 0.62 5.47
C PHE A 106 4.57 0.78 6.58
N SER A 107 4.31 2.00 7.02
CA SER A 107 3.28 2.28 8.03
C SER A 107 1.88 1.96 7.52
N SER A 108 1.59 2.20 6.23
CA SER A 108 0.32 1.79 5.63
C SER A 108 0.10 0.28 5.62
N GLY A 109 1.14 -0.51 5.32
CA GLY A 109 1.07 -1.97 5.37
C GLY A 109 0.77 -2.48 6.78
N ILE A 110 1.39 -1.86 7.80
CA ILE A 110 1.11 -2.17 9.22
C ILE A 110 -0.33 -1.80 9.60
N LEU A 111 -0.83 -0.64 9.17
CA LEU A 111 -2.20 -0.19 9.44
C LEU A 111 -3.23 -1.14 8.82
N ILE A 112 -2.98 -1.62 7.59
CA ILE A 112 -3.83 -2.63 6.94
C ILE A 112 -3.80 -3.94 7.74
N ALA A 113 -2.62 -4.41 8.15
CA ALA A 113 -2.49 -5.62 8.97
C ALA A 113 -3.25 -5.49 10.30
N ALA A 114 -3.11 -4.36 10.99
CA ALA A 114 -3.80 -4.07 12.24
C ALA A 114 -5.32 -4.03 12.04
N SER A 115 -5.79 -3.44 10.93
CA SER A 115 -7.21 -3.41 10.60
C SER A 115 -7.78 -4.81 10.35
N LEU A 116 -7.05 -5.68 9.67
CA LEU A 116 -7.45 -7.06 9.42
C LEU A 116 -7.51 -7.84 10.72
N TYR A 117 -6.49 -7.71 11.57
CA TYR A 117 -6.46 -8.35 12.89
C TYR A 117 -7.60 -7.87 13.79
N ALA A 118 -7.87 -6.57 13.81
CA ALA A 118 -8.98 -5.99 14.58
C ALA A 118 -10.34 -6.47 14.04
N TYR A 119 -10.48 -6.59 12.72
CA TYR A 119 -11.70 -7.09 12.10
C TYR A 119 -11.92 -8.58 12.40
N THR A 120 -10.88 -9.40 12.26
CA THR A 120 -10.96 -10.85 12.53
C THR A 120 -11.28 -11.16 13.98
N SER A 121 -10.66 -10.43 14.91
CA SER A 121 -10.89 -10.59 16.35
C SER A 121 -12.27 -10.11 16.78
N ALA A 122 -12.79 -9.03 16.18
CA ALA A 122 -14.13 -8.54 16.46
C ALA A 122 -15.25 -9.43 15.90
N LYS A 123 -15.01 -10.12 14.78
CA LYS A 123 -16.07 -10.83 14.03
C LYS A 123 -16.04 -12.35 14.12
N ASN A 124 -15.20 -12.96 14.98
CA ASN A 124 -15.00 -14.41 15.09
C ASN A 124 -15.12 -15.12 13.72
N THR A 125 -14.22 -14.76 12.82
CA THR A 125 -14.23 -15.13 11.40
C THR A 125 -13.76 -16.57 11.14
N THR A 126 -13.98 -17.47 12.10
CA THR A 126 -13.66 -18.90 11.95
C THR A 126 -14.45 -19.49 10.78
N GLY A 127 -13.75 -19.90 9.72
CA GLY A 127 -14.35 -20.44 8.49
C GLY A 127 -14.46 -19.47 7.31
N TYR A 128 -13.87 -18.27 7.38
CA TYR A 128 -13.79 -17.33 6.26
C TYR A 128 -12.39 -17.28 5.64
N SER A 129 -12.31 -17.15 4.31
CA SER A 129 -11.07 -16.97 3.55
C SER A 129 -10.78 -15.48 3.29
N PHE A 130 -9.52 -15.09 3.42
CA PHE A 130 -9.01 -13.74 3.14
C PHE A 130 -8.66 -13.61 1.66
N THR A 131 -9.04 -12.50 1.02
CA THR A 131 -8.72 -12.31 -0.41
C THR A 131 -8.11 -10.95 -0.69
N PHE A 132 -8.89 -9.87 -0.78
CA PHE A 132 -8.41 -8.63 -1.42
C PHE A 132 -7.44 -7.80 -0.58
N MET A 133 -7.73 -7.60 0.71
CA MET A 133 -6.99 -6.62 1.53
C MET A 133 -5.60 -7.13 1.94
N ALA A 134 -5.42 -8.46 2.01
CA ALA A 134 -4.12 -9.08 2.23
C ALA A 134 -3.17 -8.88 1.03
N ILE A 135 -3.71 -8.86 -0.20
CA ILE A 135 -2.92 -8.59 -1.41
C ILE A 135 -2.47 -7.13 -1.43
N ALA A 136 -3.35 -6.18 -1.07
CA ALA A 136 -2.99 -4.77 -0.97
C ALA A 136 -1.85 -4.54 0.04
N GLN A 137 -1.91 -5.21 1.21
CA GLN A 137 -0.84 -5.21 2.21
C GLN A 137 0.48 -5.77 1.66
N PHE A 138 0.44 -6.90 0.94
CA PHE A 138 1.64 -7.49 0.34
C PHE A 138 2.27 -6.53 -0.67
N LEU A 139 1.46 -5.93 -1.55
CA LEU A 139 1.93 -4.96 -2.54
C LEU A 139 2.48 -3.69 -1.90
N SER A 140 1.91 -3.21 -0.78
CA SER A 140 2.46 -2.05 -0.07
C SER A 140 3.85 -2.32 0.50
N PHE A 141 4.09 -3.50 1.06
CA PHE A 141 5.41 -3.88 1.55
C PHE A 141 6.41 -4.10 0.40
N LEU A 142 5.98 -4.76 -0.67
CA LEU A 142 6.79 -4.93 -1.88
C LEU A 142 7.20 -3.58 -2.48
N ALA A 143 6.26 -2.63 -2.57
CA ALA A 143 6.52 -1.27 -3.01
C ALA A 143 7.56 -0.59 -2.12
N ALA A 144 7.40 -0.68 -0.79
CA ALA A 144 8.35 -0.09 0.16
C ALA A 144 9.78 -0.64 -0.04
N ILE A 145 9.92 -1.96 -0.19
CA ILE A 145 11.21 -2.62 -0.42
C ILE A 145 11.82 -2.16 -1.74
N LEU A 146 11.04 -2.08 -2.82
CA LEU A 146 11.55 -1.68 -4.13
C LEU A 146 11.97 -0.22 -4.17
N VAL A 147 11.19 0.68 -3.54
CA VAL A 147 11.56 2.09 -3.40
C VAL A 147 12.81 2.25 -2.52
N ALA A 148 12.93 1.48 -1.43
CA ALA A 148 14.12 1.48 -0.58
C ALA A 148 15.36 0.93 -1.29
N HIS A 149 15.22 -0.17 -2.04
CA HIS A 149 16.30 -0.78 -2.81
C HIS A 149 16.81 0.15 -3.91
N TRP A 150 15.89 0.83 -4.61
CA TRP A 150 16.25 1.86 -5.59
C TRP A 150 17.05 3.01 -4.95
N MET A 151 16.64 3.46 -3.76
CA MET A 151 17.42 4.44 -3.01
C MET A 151 18.78 3.90 -2.60
N GLY A 152 18.87 2.64 -2.14
CA GLY A 152 20.11 1.95 -1.75
C GLY A 152 21.16 1.90 -2.87
N HIS A 153 20.79 1.45 -4.06
CA HIS A 153 21.71 1.41 -5.22
C HIS A 153 22.22 2.79 -5.65
N SER A 154 21.45 3.85 -5.37
CA SER A 154 21.87 5.22 -5.68
C SER A 154 22.98 5.72 -4.75
N PHE A 155 23.10 5.15 -3.54
CA PHE A 155 24.14 5.53 -2.58
C PHE A 155 25.49 4.89 -2.90
N THR A 156 25.50 3.64 -3.35
CA THR A 156 26.74 2.89 -3.65
C THR A 156 27.48 3.45 -4.85
N VAL A 157 26.76 3.97 -5.84
CA VAL A 157 27.37 4.57 -7.04
C VAL A 157 27.95 5.97 -6.72
N ALA A 158 27.30 6.75 -5.85
CA ALA A 158 27.77 8.07 -5.45
C ALA A 158 29.01 8.02 -4.53
N SER A 159 29.22 6.94 -3.75
CA SER A 159 30.41 6.76 -2.93
C SER A 159 31.63 6.26 -3.70
N SER A 160 31.44 5.71 -4.90
CA SER A 160 32.52 5.19 -5.74
C SER A 160 33.11 6.21 -6.73
N MET A 161 32.56 7.44 -6.77
CA MET A 161 33.07 8.57 -7.56
C MET A 161 33.76 9.64 -6.70
N LYS A 162 34.23 9.28 -5.50
CA LYS A 162 35.12 10.09 -4.68
C LYS A 162 36.49 9.45 -4.59
#